data_AF-A0A959HDR1-F1
#
_entry.id   AF-A0A959HDR1-F1
#
_cell.length_a   1.000
_cell.length_b   1.000
_cell.length_c   1.000
_cell.angle_alpha   90.00
_cell.angle_beta   90.00
_cell.angle_gamma   90.00
#
_symmetry.space_group_name_H-M   'P 1'
#
loop_
_entity.id
_entity.type
_entity.pdbx_description
1 polymer ?
#
loop_
_entity_poly.entity_id
_entity_poly.type
_entity_poly.pdbx_seq_one_letter_code
_entity_poly.pdbx_strand_id
1 'polypeptide(L)'
;MTLRLYIPAVLLMAAAVGAAQPDSVQVTRDFQFTDGVYLAFEDFQANRPSLSWDEVDAQLVTSRQAFMAQAEYIRKKDGSFLPSDSIWGICLKGTPYILLPDTATSKQVMVFAGLRVRGRICYYTYEAEESRTIEMAAYNPLTGRPFRKGAISREETVVRKRMLHFQDGRREVFSKEAFLDWITDDPQLWRTVDELSDKEAEEKLYKCLLIYDDRNPAYVPVKN
;
A
#
# COMPACT_ATOMS: atom_id res chain seq x y z
N MET A 1 3.34 58.21 64.75
CA MET A 1 4.23 57.02 64.67
C MET A 1 3.44 55.92 64.01
N THR A 2 3.59 55.75 62.70
CA THR A 2 2.83 54.77 61.89
C THR A 2 3.82 54.09 60.93
N LEU A 3 4.14 52.85 61.26
CA LEU A 3 5.08 51.97 60.55
C LEU A 3 4.38 51.37 59.33
N ARG A 4 4.86 51.62 58.11
CA ARG A 4 4.38 50.95 56.89
C ARG A 4 5.35 49.84 56.50
N LEU A 5 4.84 48.61 56.59
CA LEU A 5 5.51 47.35 56.22
C LEU A 5 5.48 47.20 54.69
N TYR A 6 6.63 47.15 54.02
CA TYR A 6 6.73 46.86 52.59
C TYR A 6 7.01 45.36 52.40
N ILE A 7 6.07 44.66 51.75
CA ILE A 7 6.24 43.27 51.31
C ILE A 7 6.80 43.32 49.88
N PRO A 8 7.95 42.71 49.58
CA PRO A 8 8.41 42.62 48.20
C PRO A 8 7.67 41.49 47.48
N ALA A 9 7.04 41.83 46.35
CA ALA A 9 6.42 40.87 45.44
C ALA A 9 7.53 40.11 44.69
N VAL A 10 7.66 38.81 44.96
CA VAL A 10 8.52 37.90 44.20
C VAL A 10 7.80 37.57 42.89
N LEU A 11 8.33 38.08 41.78
CA LEU A 11 7.85 37.79 40.44
C LEU A 11 8.40 36.41 40.02
N LEU A 12 7.56 35.37 40.10
CA LEU A 12 7.89 34.03 39.61
C LEU A 12 7.80 34.04 38.07
N MET A 13 8.95 34.13 37.38
CA MET A 13 9.00 33.85 35.94
C MET A 13 8.84 32.34 35.72
N ALA A 14 7.65 31.92 35.34
CA ALA A 14 7.41 30.58 34.82
C ALA A 14 7.98 30.49 33.40
N ALA A 15 9.10 29.78 33.24
CA ALA A 15 9.60 29.37 31.93
C ALA A 15 8.63 28.34 31.34
N ALA A 16 7.82 28.78 30.37
CA ALA A 16 7.03 27.87 29.55
C ALA A 16 8.01 27.07 28.67
N VAL A 17 8.35 25.86 29.11
CA VAL A 17 8.99 24.87 28.24
C VAL A 17 7.92 24.41 27.26
N GLY A 18 7.85 25.06 26.10
CA GLY A 18 7.05 24.60 24.98
C GLY A 18 7.57 23.23 24.56
N ALA A 19 6.79 22.18 24.80
CA ALA A 19 7.05 20.88 24.20
C ALA A 19 6.86 21.04 22.68
N ALA A 20 7.97 21.02 21.93
CA ALA A 20 7.91 20.91 20.48
C ALA A 20 7.17 19.61 20.14
N GLN A 21 6.01 19.71 19.49
CA GLN A 21 5.35 18.53 18.95
C GLN A 21 6.22 17.99 17.81
N PRO A 22 6.39 16.66 17.71
CA PRO A 22 7.14 16.08 16.61
C PRO A 22 6.47 16.45 15.28
N ASP A 23 7.25 16.93 14.31
CA ASP A 23 6.74 17.33 12.98
C ASP A 23 6.34 16.14 12.11
N SER A 24 6.65 14.91 12.53
CA SER A 24 6.34 13.68 11.83
C SER A 24 6.02 12.51 12.78
N VAL A 25 5.28 11.52 12.28
CA VAL A 25 4.89 10.30 12.98
C VAL A 25 5.32 9.07 12.19
N GLN A 26 5.80 8.05 12.89
CA GLN A 26 6.26 6.81 12.28
C GLN A 26 5.07 6.02 11.70
N VAL A 27 5.23 5.54 10.46
CA VAL A 27 4.32 4.60 9.83
C VAL A 27 4.59 3.22 10.41
N THR A 28 3.78 2.82 11.38
CA THR A 28 3.80 1.48 11.96
C THR A 28 2.66 0.64 11.40
N ARG A 29 2.64 -0.66 11.71
CA ARG A 29 1.54 -1.57 11.34
C ARG A 29 0.16 -1.04 11.79
N ASP A 30 0.09 -0.36 12.93
CA ASP A 30 -1.17 0.07 13.52
C ASP A 30 -1.52 1.53 13.16
N PHE A 31 -0.63 2.21 12.42
CA PHE A 31 -0.85 3.54 11.89
C PHE A 31 -2.10 3.60 11.00
N GLN A 32 -2.94 4.60 11.24
CA GLN A 32 -4.18 4.83 10.50
C GLN A 32 -3.98 6.02 9.57
N PHE A 33 -4.04 5.77 8.27
CA PHE A 33 -4.03 6.83 7.27
C PHE A 33 -5.35 7.62 7.31
N THR A 34 -5.33 8.85 6.80
CA THR A 34 -6.53 9.68 6.70
C THR A 34 -7.46 9.11 5.63
N ASP A 35 -8.70 8.82 5.98
CA ASP A 35 -9.67 8.29 5.02
C ASP A 35 -10.03 9.32 3.93
N GLY A 36 -10.14 8.84 2.69
CA GLY A 36 -10.50 9.66 1.54
C GLY A 36 -9.95 9.10 0.22
N VAL A 37 -10.01 9.91 -0.83
CA VAL A 37 -9.46 9.61 -2.16
C VAL A 37 -8.16 10.37 -2.35
N TYR A 38 -7.14 9.66 -2.79
CA TYR A 38 -5.79 10.15 -3.05
C TYR A 38 -5.58 10.18 -4.56
N LEU A 39 -5.42 11.37 -5.12
CA LEU A 39 -5.21 11.56 -6.56
C LEU A 39 -3.74 11.42 -6.94
N ALA A 40 -2.83 11.82 -6.05
CA ALA A 40 -1.39 11.72 -6.28
C ALA A 40 -0.70 10.84 -5.24
N PHE A 41 0.50 10.36 -5.57
CA PHE A 41 1.33 9.62 -4.61
C PHE A 41 1.77 10.51 -3.44
N GLU A 42 2.04 11.78 -3.73
CA GLU A 42 2.45 12.79 -2.77
C GLU A 42 1.37 13.04 -1.71
N ASP A 43 0.10 12.94 -2.09
CA ASP A 43 -1.02 13.01 -1.14
C ASP A 43 -0.95 11.87 -0.13
N PHE A 44 -0.59 10.67 -0.60
CA PHE A 44 -0.44 9.48 0.25
C PHE A 44 0.76 9.60 1.17
N GLN A 45 1.90 10.05 0.64
CA GLN A 45 3.11 10.31 1.42
C GLN A 45 2.88 11.39 2.49
N ALA A 46 2.07 12.40 2.18
CA ALA A 46 1.67 13.45 3.12
C ALA A 46 0.53 13.02 4.07
N ASN A 47 -0.03 11.81 3.91
CA ASN A 47 -1.21 11.34 4.63
C ASN A 47 -2.41 12.31 4.59
N ARG A 48 -2.58 12.98 3.43
CA ARG A 48 -3.58 14.01 3.20
C ARG A 48 -4.35 13.70 1.92
N PRO A 49 -5.56 13.12 2.00
CA PRO A 49 -6.35 12.83 0.80
C PRO A 49 -6.67 14.14 0.07
N SER A 50 -6.70 14.08 -1.25
CA SER A 50 -7.08 15.22 -2.08
C SER A 50 -8.59 15.45 -2.07
N LEU A 51 -9.38 14.41 -1.77
CA LEU A 51 -10.83 14.51 -1.56
C LEU A 51 -11.24 13.68 -0.34
N SER A 52 -12.04 14.26 0.55
CA SER A 52 -12.74 13.56 1.61
C SER A 52 -13.87 12.67 1.04
N TRP A 53 -14.23 11.61 1.77
CA TRP A 53 -15.42 10.81 1.45
C TRP A 53 -16.72 11.63 1.46
N ASP A 54 -16.77 12.75 2.18
CA ASP A 54 -17.92 13.65 2.16
C ASP A 54 -18.05 14.43 0.85
N GLU A 55 -16.95 14.60 0.10
CA GLU A 55 -16.90 15.35 -1.16
C GLU A 55 -17.18 14.47 -2.38
N VAL A 56 -17.20 13.15 -2.21
CA VAL A 56 -17.38 12.19 -3.30
C VAL A 56 -18.60 11.29 -3.10
N ASP A 57 -19.21 10.91 -4.21
CA ASP A 57 -20.18 9.84 -4.30
C ASP A 57 -19.50 8.63 -4.96
N ALA A 58 -19.61 7.47 -4.34
CA ALA A 58 -18.88 6.28 -4.74
C ALA A 58 -19.69 5.01 -4.52
N GLN A 59 -19.63 4.11 -5.49
CA GLN A 59 -20.16 2.76 -5.36
C GLN A 59 -18.99 1.78 -5.23
N LEU A 60 -18.74 1.36 -3.99
CA LEU A 60 -17.57 0.58 -3.61
C LEU A 60 -17.97 -0.73 -2.93
N VAL A 61 -17.30 -1.81 -3.30
CA VAL A 61 -17.35 -3.11 -2.60
C VAL A 61 -15.96 -3.46 -2.11
N THR A 62 -15.85 -3.88 -0.84
CA THR A 62 -14.57 -4.25 -0.22
C THR A 62 -14.56 -5.72 0.18
N SER A 63 -13.49 -6.44 -0.15
CA SER A 63 -13.21 -7.78 0.37
C SER A 63 -12.07 -7.71 1.38
N ARG A 64 -12.38 -7.89 2.68
CA ARG A 64 -11.36 -7.91 3.74
C ARG A 64 -10.44 -9.13 3.62
N GLN A 65 -10.98 -10.27 3.16
CA GLN A 65 -10.21 -11.50 3.01
C GLN A 65 -9.18 -11.38 1.89
N ALA A 66 -9.60 -10.91 0.71
CA ALA A 66 -8.70 -10.67 -0.42
C ALA A 66 -7.82 -9.43 -0.22
N PHE A 67 -8.21 -8.54 0.70
CA PHE A 67 -7.58 -7.24 0.92
C PHE A 67 -7.66 -6.36 -0.33
N MET A 68 -8.85 -6.35 -0.95
CA MET A 68 -9.14 -5.64 -2.20
C MET A 68 -10.39 -4.78 -2.07
N ALA A 69 -10.47 -3.74 -2.88
CA ALA A 69 -11.67 -2.94 -3.09
C ALA A 69 -11.94 -2.79 -4.58
N GLN A 70 -13.21 -2.72 -4.94
CA GLN A 70 -13.67 -2.51 -6.32
C GLN A 70 -14.65 -1.35 -6.32
N ALA A 71 -14.41 -0.36 -7.18
CA ALA A 71 -15.31 0.77 -7.37
C ALA A 71 -15.87 0.76 -8.78
N GLU A 72 -17.19 0.77 -8.90
CA GLU A 72 -17.87 1.00 -10.18
C GLU A 72 -17.70 2.46 -10.61
N TYR A 73 -17.82 3.38 -9.65
CA TYR A 73 -17.48 4.78 -9.85
C TYR A 73 -17.03 5.45 -8.56
N ILE A 74 -16.25 6.51 -8.73
CA ILE A 74 -15.95 7.53 -7.72
C ILE A 74 -16.09 8.86 -8.46
N ARG A 75 -17.03 9.71 -8.02
CA ARG A 75 -17.30 11.01 -8.65
C ARG A 75 -17.43 12.09 -7.59
N LYS A 76 -17.09 13.33 -7.94
CA LYS A 76 -17.29 14.45 -7.02
C LYS A 76 -18.77 14.79 -6.92
N LYS A 77 -19.25 15.10 -5.72
CA LYS A 77 -20.65 15.48 -5.48
C LYS A 77 -21.01 16.85 -6.05
N ASP A 78 -20.01 17.72 -6.24
CA ASP A 78 -20.18 19.02 -6.88
C ASP A 78 -20.45 18.93 -8.40
N GLY A 79 -20.43 17.72 -8.96
CA GLY A 79 -20.67 17.44 -10.38
C GLY A 79 -19.47 17.71 -11.28
N SER A 80 -18.33 18.14 -10.74
CA SER A 80 -17.11 18.32 -11.52
C SER A 80 -16.52 16.96 -11.93
N PHE A 81 -15.94 16.92 -13.13
CA PHE A 81 -15.39 15.69 -13.69
C PHE A 81 -14.17 15.22 -12.90
N LEU A 82 -14.17 13.93 -12.53
CA LEU A 82 -13.04 13.24 -11.93
C LEU A 82 -12.67 12.06 -12.83
N PRO A 83 -11.55 12.14 -13.58
CA PRO A 83 -11.07 11.02 -14.38
C PRO A 83 -10.72 9.82 -13.48
N SER A 84 -11.14 8.61 -13.84
CA SER A 84 -10.84 7.40 -13.06
C SER A 84 -9.35 7.06 -13.01
N ASP A 85 -8.62 7.40 -14.07
CA ASP A 85 -7.16 7.24 -14.19
C ASP A 85 -6.36 8.28 -13.38
N SER A 86 -7.01 9.36 -12.93
CA SER A 86 -6.41 10.35 -12.02
C SER A 86 -6.42 9.93 -10.55
N ILE A 87 -7.04 8.79 -10.21
CA ILE A 87 -7.08 8.28 -8.84
C ILE A 87 -5.86 7.40 -8.60
N TRP A 88 -4.97 7.81 -7.71
CA TRP A 88 -3.83 6.98 -7.30
C TRP A 88 -4.25 5.86 -6.34
N GLY A 89 -5.15 6.17 -5.40
CA GLY A 89 -5.63 5.24 -4.40
C GLY A 89 -6.74 5.81 -3.52
N ILE A 90 -7.22 5.00 -2.59
CA ILE A 90 -8.24 5.34 -1.61
C ILE A 90 -7.81 4.87 -0.22
N CYS A 91 -8.30 5.50 0.84
CA CYS A 91 -8.12 5.01 2.20
C CYS A 91 -9.47 4.74 2.85
N LEU A 92 -9.60 3.56 3.45
CA LEU A 92 -10.81 3.07 4.08
C LEU A 92 -10.46 2.55 5.47
N LYS A 93 -11.03 3.16 6.51
CA LYS A 93 -10.81 2.78 7.91
C LYS A 93 -9.31 2.71 8.22
N GLY A 94 -8.59 3.75 7.81
CA GLY A 94 -7.15 3.94 7.97
C GLY A 94 -6.25 2.99 7.19
N THR A 95 -6.82 2.14 6.33
CA THR A 95 -6.07 1.24 5.44
C THR A 95 -6.03 1.82 4.02
N PRO A 96 -4.84 2.13 3.47
CA PRO A 96 -4.68 2.55 2.09
C PRO A 96 -4.86 1.38 1.12
N TYR A 97 -5.53 1.64 0.01
CA TYR A 97 -5.70 0.77 -1.14
C TYR A 97 -5.24 1.52 -2.39
N ILE A 98 -4.33 0.95 -3.16
CA ILE A 98 -3.77 1.59 -4.35
C ILE A 98 -4.44 1.07 -5.60
N LEU A 99 -4.66 1.94 -6.59
CA LEU A 99 -5.26 1.57 -7.86
C LEU A 99 -4.30 0.64 -8.63
N LEU A 100 -4.84 -0.46 -9.16
CA LEU A 100 -4.09 -1.41 -9.98
C LEU A 100 -4.00 -0.90 -11.43
N PRO A 101 -2.79 -0.77 -12.00
CA PRO A 101 -2.58 -0.19 -13.33
C PRO A 101 -3.39 -0.88 -14.44
N ASP A 102 -3.46 -2.21 -14.40
CA ASP A 102 -4.10 -3.02 -15.44
C ASP A 102 -5.63 -2.81 -15.53
N THR A 103 -6.23 -2.23 -14.49
CA THR A 103 -7.68 -1.96 -14.44
C THR A 103 -8.07 -0.56 -14.89
N ALA A 104 -7.12 0.38 -14.92
CA ALA A 104 -7.37 1.75 -15.36
C ALA A 104 -7.67 1.86 -16.87
N THR A 105 -7.24 0.88 -17.67
CA THR A 105 -7.20 0.99 -19.14
C THR A 105 -8.24 0.14 -19.87
N SER A 106 -8.90 -0.83 -19.21
CA SER A 106 -9.74 -1.83 -19.93
C SER A 106 -10.98 -2.35 -19.21
N LYS A 107 -11.16 -2.10 -17.90
CA LYS A 107 -12.32 -2.58 -17.13
C LYS A 107 -13.18 -1.40 -16.69
N GLN A 108 -14.50 -1.53 -16.78
CA GLN A 108 -15.46 -0.55 -16.26
C GLN A 108 -15.37 -0.34 -14.73
N VAL A 109 -14.59 -1.17 -14.03
CA VAL A 109 -14.47 -1.19 -12.58
C VAL A 109 -13.02 -0.93 -12.20
N MET A 110 -12.81 0.06 -11.34
CA MET A 110 -11.51 0.33 -10.71
C MET A 110 -11.24 -0.72 -9.65
N VAL A 111 -10.07 -1.36 -9.70
CA VAL A 111 -9.68 -2.36 -8.71
C VAL A 111 -8.50 -1.84 -7.90
N PHE A 112 -8.64 -1.91 -6.58
CA PHE A 112 -7.65 -1.45 -5.63
C PHE A 112 -7.14 -2.61 -4.79
N ALA A 113 -5.83 -2.63 -4.53
CA ALA A 113 -5.19 -3.56 -3.62
C ALA A 113 -4.77 -2.84 -2.34
N GLY A 114 -5.15 -3.39 -1.19
CA GLY A 114 -4.79 -2.83 0.10
C GLY A 114 -3.31 -3.04 0.42
N LEU A 115 -2.70 -2.06 1.08
CA LEU A 115 -1.34 -2.17 1.62
C LEU A 115 -1.34 -2.99 2.91
N ARG A 116 -0.96 -4.27 2.80
CA ARG A 116 -0.90 -5.21 3.93
C ARG A 116 0.21 -4.81 4.91
N VAL A 117 1.37 -4.42 4.37
CA VAL A 117 2.47 -3.81 5.12
C VAL A 117 2.60 -2.36 4.68
N ARG A 118 2.74 -1.48 5.66
CA ARG A 118 2.97 -0.04 5.51
C ARG A 118 4.24 0.28 6.27
N GLY A 119 5.29 0.58 5.52
CA GLY A 119 6.63 0.83 6.01
C GLY A 119 7.41 1.55 4.92
N ARG A 120 8.74 1.52 4.98
CA ARG A 120 9.57 2.10 3.92
C ARG A 120 9.39 1.32 2.61
N ILE A 121 9.18 0.00 2.71
CA ILE A 121 8.72 -0.85 1.63
C ILE A 121 7.31 -1.34 1.95
N CYS A 122 6.30 -0.74 1.32
CA CYS A 122 4.94 -1.22 1.41
C CYS A 122 4.76 -2.54 0.64
N TYR A 123 3.94 -3.45 1.15
CA TYR A 123 3.65 -4.74 0.52
C TYR A 123 2.17 -4.92 0.27
N TYR A 124 1.82 -5.42 -0.92
CA TYR A 124 0.45 -5.70 -1.30
C TYR A 124 0.35 -6.91 -2.23
N THR A 125 -0.84 -7.51 -2.27
CA THR A 125 -1.14 -8.65 -3.11
C THR A 125 -2.49 -8.50 -3.77
N TYR A 126 -2.66 -9.05 -4.96
CA TYR A 126 -3.97 -9.14 -5.60
C TYR A 126 -4.04 -10.38 -6.49
N GLU A 127 -5.26 -10.85 -6.72
CA GLU A 127 -5.53 -11.91 -7.67
C GLU A 127 -5.65 -11.33 -9.08
N ALA A 128 -5.02 -11.98 -10.05
CA ALA A 128 -5.11 -11.66 -11.47
C ALA A 128 -5.47 -12.93 -12.25
N GLU A 129 -6.25 -12.77 -13.31
CA GLU A 129 -6.58 -13.85 -14.24
C GLU A 129 -5.52 -13.91 -15.34
N GLU A 130 -4.90 -15.08 -15.53
CA GLU A 130 -3.93 -15.33 -16.59
C GLU A 130 -4.43 -16.42 -17.53
N SER A 131 -4.49 -16.09 -18.82
CA SER A 131 -4.78 -17.06 -19.88
C SER A 131 -3.53 -17.86 -20.22
N ARG A 132 -3.51 -19.15 -19.88
CA ARG A 132 -2.48 -20.11 -20.31
C ARG A 132 -2.99 -21.00 -21.42
N THR A 133 -2.25 -21.08 -22.52
CA THR A 133 -2.54 -22.05 -23.58
C THR A 133 -2.08 -23.44 -23.14
N ILE A 134 -3.02 -24.35 -22.93
CA ILE A 134 -2.73 -25.77 -22.68
C ILE A 134 -2.99 -26.57 -23.95
N GLU A 135 -2.05 -27.46 -24.30
CA GLU A 135 -2.29 -28.46 -25.34
C GLU A 135 -3.12 -29.59 -24.76
N MET A 136 -4.37 -29.72 -25.21
CA MET A 136 -5.23 -30.84 -24.86
C MET A 136 -5.28 -31.84 -26.01
N ALA A 137 -5.13 -33.13 -25.68
CA ALA A 137 -5.35 -34.21 -26.62
C ALA A 137 -6.79 -34.73 -26.49
N ALA A 138 -7.51 -34.83 -27.61
CA ALA A 138 -8.77 -35.54 -27.69
C ALA A 138 -8.49 -37.04 -27.87
N TYR A 139 -9.12 -37.88 -27.05
CA TYR A 139 -8.94 -39.34 -27.03
C TYR A 139 -10.11 -40.04 -27.70
N ASN A 140 -9.83 -41.09 -28.47
CA ASN A 140 -10.86 -41.94 -29.05
C ASN A 140 -11.51 -42.79 -27.94
N PRO A 141 -12.83 -42.70 -27.71
CA PRO A 141 -13.50 -43.37 -26.60
C PRO A 141 -13.46 -44.91 -26.67
N LEU A 142 -13.24 -45.49 -27.86
CA LEU A 142 -13.19 -46.94 -28.06
C LEU A 142 -11.78 -47.54 -27.85
N THR A 143 -10.72 -46.75 -28.04
CA THR A 143 -9.33 -47.26 -28.04
C THR A 143 -8.41 -46.57 -27.04
N GLY A 144 -8.86 -45.48 -26.42
CA GLY A 144 -8.08 -44.68 -25.47
C GLY A 144 -6.87 -43.97 -26.11
N ARG A 145 -6.72 -44.00 -27.44
CA ARG A 145 -5.58 -43.38 -28.13
C ARG A 145 -5.89 -41.90 -28.46
N PRO A 146 -4.93 -40.98 -28.26
CA PRO A 146 -5.10 -39.59 -28.66
C PRO A 146 -5.17 -39.48 -30.20
N PHE A 147 -6.18 -38.79 -30.72
CA PHE A 147 -6.41 -38.66 -32.17
C PHE A 147 -6.34 -37.21 -32.68
N ARG A 148 -6.41 -36.21 -31.79
CA ARG A 148 -6.25 -34.79 -32.15
C ARG A 148 -5.62 -34.03 -30.99
N LYS A 149 -4.72 -33.09 -31.28
CA LYS A 149 -4.24 -32.10 -30.30
C LYS A 149 -4.87 -30.75 -30.62
N GLY A 150 -5.32 -30.03 -29.60
CA GLY A 150 -5.86 -28.68 -29.73
C GLY A 150 -5.31 -27.80 -28.61
N ALA A 151 -4.89 -26.59 -28.97
CA ALA A 151 -4.51 -25.56 -28.02
C ALA A 151 -5.78 -24.91 -27.45
N ILE A 152 -5.98 -24.96 -26.14
CA ILE A 152 -7.12 -24.34 -25.46
C ILE A 152 -6.56 -23.30 -24.47
N SER A 153 -7.13 -22.10 -24.47
CA SER A 153 -6.83 -21.09 -23.45
C SER A 153 -7.55 -21.45 -22.15
N ARG A 154 -6.80 -21.62 -21.07
CA ARG A 154 -7.30 -21.82 -19.71
C ARG A 154 -6.97 -20.61 -18.88
N GLU A 155 -7.99 -19.99 -18.30
CA GLU A 155 -7.82 -18.93 -17.32
C GLU A 155 -7.45 -19.55 -15.97
N GLU A 156 -6.33 -19.11 -15.39
CA GLU A 156 -5.89 -19.49 -14.04
C GLU A 156 -5.79 -18.22 -13.18
N THR A 157 -6.31 -18.28 -11.97
CA THR A 157 -6.17 -17.19 -10.99
C THR A 157 -4.79 -17.27 -10.33
N VAL A 158 -3.98 -16.23 -10.51
CA VAL A 158 -2.63 -16.12 -9.97
C VAL A 158 -2.58 -15.00 -8.94
N VAL A 159 -1.99 -15.27 -7.77
CA VAL A 159 -1.74 -14.25 -6.75
C VAL A 159 -0.45 -13.49 -7.11
N ARG A 160 -0.59 -12.22 -7.44
CA ARG A 160 0.54 -11.32 -7.68
C ARG A 160 0.98 -10.68 -6.37
N LYS A 161 2.27 -10.80 -6.05
CA LYS A 161 2.92 -10.15 -4.91
C LYS A 161 3.72 -8.94 -5.40
N ARG A 162 3.51 -7.78 -4.80
CA ARG A 162 4.12 -6.52 -5.23
C ARG A 162 4.62 -5.73 -4.03
N MET A 163 5.56 -4.84 -4.31
CA MET A 163 6.10 -3.90 -3.35
C MET A 163 6.02 -2.47 -3.90
N LEU A 164 5.86 -1.51 -2.99
CA LEU A 164 5.79 -0.09 -3.26
C LEU A 164 6.80 0.62 -2.35
N HIS A 165 7.74 1.36 -2.94
CA HIS A 165 8.70 2.12 -2.15
C HIS A 165 8.05 3.43 -1.67
N PHE A 166 7.99 3.62 -0.36
CA PHE A 166 7.20 4.70 0.27
C PHE A 166 7.75 6.10 0.02
N GLN A 167 9.02 6.23 -0.36
CA GLN A 167 9.64 7.53 -0.55
C GLN A 167 9.43 8.11 -1.96
N ASP A 168 9.40 7.26 -2.97
CA ASP A 168 9.41 7.68 -4.39
C ASP A 168 8.26 7.09 -5.23
N GLY A 169 7.44 6.22 -4.64
CA GLY A 169 6.25 5.67 -5.27
C GLY A 169 6.51 4.58 -6.29
N ARG A 170 7.77 4.13 -6.44
CA ARG A 170 8.14 3.04 -7.36
C ARG A 170 7.45 1.75 -6.95
N ARG A 171 6.91 1.02 -7.94
CA ARG A 171 6.20 -0.25 -7.74
C ARG A 171 6.95 -1.37 -8.47
N GLU A 172 7.24 -2.45 -7.76
CA GLU A 172 7.99 -3.59 -8.30
C GLU A 172 7.38 -4.93 -7.90
N VAL A 173 7.77 -5.99 -8.61
CA VAL A 173 7.39 -7.36 -8.24
C VAL A 173 8.09 -7.69 -6.93
N PHE A 174 7.39 -8.36 -6.01
CA PHE A 174 8.04 -8.82 -4.79
C PHE A 174 8.83 -10.10 -5.08
N SER A 175 10.08 -9.93 -5.53
CA SER A 175 11.05 -10.99 -5.78
C SER A 175 12.34 -10.75 -4.99
N LYS A 176 13.21 -11.76 -4.92
CA LYS A 176 14.49 -11.67 -4.21
C LYS A 176 15.37 -10.57 -4.83
N GLU A 177 15.45 -10.55 -6.15
CA GLU A 177 16.31 -9.63 -6.92
C GLU A 177 15.89 -8.18 -6.68
N ALA A 178 14.60 -7.88 -6.91
CA ALA A 178 14.10 -6.53 -6.73
C ALA A 178 14.20 -6.08 -5.26
N PHE A 179 14.00 -7.00 -4.31
CA PHE A 179 14.14 -6.68 -2.89
C PHE A 179 15.58 -6.36 -2.51
N LEU A 180 16.58 -7.11 -3.01
CA LEU A 180 18.00 -6.82 -2.82
C LEU A 180 18.39 -5.43 -3.35
N ASP A 181 17.83 -5.02 -4.49
CA ASP A 181 18.05 -3.69 -5.06
C ASP A 181 17.51 -2.56 -4.16
N TRP A 182 16.49 -2.83 -3.35
CA TRP A 182 15.84 -1.83 -2.50
C TRP A 182 16.43 -1.75 -1.09
N ILE A 183 17.10 -2.80 -0.61
CA ILE A 183 17.65 -2.87 0.75
C ILE A 183 19.17 -2.68 0.81
N THR A 184 19.78 -2.07 -0.21
CA THR A 184 21.23 -1.85 -0.28
C THR A 184 21.79 -1.03 0.89
N ASP A 185 20.93 -0.28 1.59
CA ASP A 185 21.26 0.51 2.76
C ASP A 185 21.22 -0.28 4.09
N ASP A 186 20.82 -1.55 4.10
CA ASP A 186 20.99 -2.49 5.21
C ASP A 186 21.94 -3.64 4.80
N PRO A 187 23.27 -3.47 4.90
CA PRO A 187 24.24 -4.48 4.46
C PRO A 187 24.12 -5.82 5.19
N GLN A 188 23.61 -5.82 6.44
CA GLN A 188 23.45 -7.04 7.22
C GLN A 188 22.28 -7.87 6.69
N LEU A 189 21.13 -7.24 6.47
CA LEU A 189 19.97 -7.91 5.91
C LEU A 189 20.20 -8.29 4.45
N TRP A 190 20.84 -7.41 3.68
CA TRP A 190 21.19 -7.65 2.28
C TRP A 190 21.95 -8.97 2.11
N ARG A 191 23.02 -9.19 2.89
CA ARG A 191 23.79 -10.46 2.86
C ARG A 191 22.93 -11.66 3.22
N THR A 192 22.09 -11.51 4.24
CA THR A 192 21.20 -12.59 4.68
C THR A 192 20.23 -13.00 3.57
N VAL A 193 19.69 -12.03 2.82
CA VAL A 193 18.77 -12.29 1.70
C VAL A 193 19.53 -12.87 0.51
N ASP A 194 20.71 -12.34 0.19
CA ASP A 194 21.55 -12.79 -0.93
C ASP A 194 21.93 -14.27 -0.81
N GLU A 195 22.22 -14.72 0.42
CA GLU A 195 22.56 -16.12 0.72
C GLU A 195 21.36 -17.09 0.67
N LEU A 196 20.11 -16.60 0.62
CA LEU A 196 18.94 -17.49 0.55
C LEU A 196 18.88 -18.21 -0.79
N SER A 197 18.62 -19.52 -0.76
CA SER A 197 18.18 -20.23 -1.97
C SER A 197 16.80 -19.75 -2.43
N ASP A 198 16.44 -20.01 -3.70
CA ASP A 198 15.12 -19.61 -4.24
C ASP A 198 13.95 -20.11 -3.39
N LYS A 199 14.04 -21.36 -2.95
CA LYS A 199 13.04 -21.98 -2.06
C LYS A 199 12.95 -21.26 -0.71
N GLU A 200 14.09 -20.90 -0.13
CA GLU A 200 14.10 -20.16 1.13
C GLU A 200 13.62 -18.73 0.96
N ALA A 201 13.90 -18.09 -0.17
CA ALA A 201 13.37 -16.78 -0.49
C ALA A 201 11.84 -16.82 -0.58
N GLU A 202 11.25 -17.81 -1.23
CA GLU A 202 9.79 -17.98 -1.28
C GLU A 202 9.15 -18.04 0.12
N GLU A 203 9.81 -18.70 1.07
CA GLU A 203 9.31 -18.89 2.44
C GLU A 203 9.63 -17.72 3.38
N LYS A 204 10.82 -17.11 3.26
CA LYS A 204 11.38 -16.19 4.27
C LYS A 204 11.42 -14.73 3.83
N LEU A 205 11.34 -14.42 2.53
CA LEU A 205 11.52 -13.06 2.02
C LEU A 205 10.51 -12.06 2.62
N TYR A 206 9.26 -12.50 2.82
CA TYR A 206 8.25 -11.67 3.49
C TYR A 206 8.66 -11.26 4.91
N LYS A 207 9.28 -12.18 5.66
CA LYS A 207 9.80 -11.87 7.01
C LYS A 207 10.99 -10.92 6.94
N CYS A 208 11.86 -11.07 5.93
CA CYS A 208 12.97 -10.14 5.69
C CYS A 208 12.46 -8.72 5.40
N LEU A 209 11.37 -8.56 4.62
CA LEU A 209 10.72 -7.26 4.41
C LEU A 209 10.28 -6.62 5.72
N LEU A 210 9.62 -7.38 6.60
CA LEU A 210 9.21 -6.86 7.91
C LEU A 210 10.41 -6.41 8.76
N ILE A 211 11.49 -7.19 8.76
CA ILE A 211 12.73 -6.83 9.48
C ILE A 211 13.35 -5.56 8.91
N TYR A 212 13.33 -5.39 7.57
CA TYR A 212 13.83 -4.18 6.94
C TYR A 212 13.05 -2.95 7.40
N ASP A 213 11.71 -3.01 7.33
CA ASP A 213 10.84 -1.90 7.74
C ASP A 213 10.97 -1.55 9.22
N ASP A 214 11.16 -2.56 10.09
CA ASP A 214 11.41 -2.34 11.52
C ASP A 214 12.74 -1.60 11.78
N ARG A 215 13.77 -1.85 10.97
CA ARG A 215 15.09 -1.19 11.06
C ARG A 215 15.14 0.16 10.37
N ASN A 216 14.33 0.34 9.34
CA ASN A 216 14.32 1.49 8.46
C ASN A 216 12.92 2.13 8.42
N PRO A 217 12.51 2.79 9.51
CA PRO A 217 11.15 3.31 9.63
C PRO A 217 10.84 4.40 8.61
N ALA A 218 9.61 4.37 8.09
CA ALA A 218 9.03 5.47 7.32
C ALA A 218 8.26 6.43 8.24
N TYR A 219 8.17 7.69 7.83
CA TYR A 219 7.47 8.75 8.57
C TYR A 219 6.55 9.53 7.66
N VAL A 220 5.44 10.01 8.22
CA VAL A 220 4.52 10.96 7.58
C VAL A 220 4.41 12.23 8.41
N PRO A 221 4.11 13.40 7.82
CA PRO A 221 3.89 14.63 8.56
C PRO A 221 2.78 14.47 9.62
N VAL A 222 2.94 15.11 10.78
CA VAL A 222 1.86 15.14 11.78
C VAL A 222 0.70 15.98 11.25
N LYS A 223 -0.51 15.49 11.48
CA LYS A 223 -1.75 16.18 11.14
C LYS A 223 -1.85 17.45 12.00
N ASN A 224 -1.77 18.62 11.36
CA ASN A 224 -2.20 19.88 11.97
C ASN A 224 -3.72 19.97 12.03
#